data_AF-E1YDZ3-F1
#
_entry.id   AF-E1YDZ3-F1
#
_cell.length_a   1.000
_cell.length_b   1.000
_cell.length_c   1.000
_cell.angle_alpha   90.00
_cell.angle_beta   90.00
_cell.angle_gamma   90.00
#
_symmetry.space_group_name_H-M   'P 1'
#
loop_
_entity.id
_entity.type
_entity.pdbx_description
1 polymer ?
#
loop_
_entity_poly.entity_id
_entity_poly.type
_entity_poly.pdbx_seq_one_letter_code
_entity_poly.pdbx_strand_id
1 'polypeptide(L)'
;MDKIAVELDGASKEILWFLYENRHAGIDTLAKLTEAPNHMDVLLKIKEIINPAAEKIIGYPILSFESSRADRETGENVTFSWWLAGQPHRERRELLPDIFDEDDNLVVCLELFGITEDELRLSVSNNNKLIIDADKYFHKEIYLPAGINTDTITSRYNNNILEVKLKKMDCKPA
;
A
#
# COMPACT_ATOMS: atom_id res chain seq x y z
N MET A 1 13.83 3.46 3.41
CA MET A 1 14.73 4.49 2.88
C MET A 1 16.10 3.91 2.55
N ASP A 2 16.95 3.56 3.53
CA ASP A 2 18.36 3.16 3.28
C ASP A 2 18.53 2.05 2.23
N LYS A 3 17.70 1.01 2.27
CA LYS A 3 17.72 -0.10 1.29
C LYS A 3 17.55 0.39 -0.16
N ILE A 4 16.73 1.43 -0.38
CA ILE A 4 16.53 2.03 -1.71
C ILE A 4 17.75 2.88 -2.05
N ALA A 5 18.20 3.73 -1.13
CA ALA A 5 19.38 4.58 -1.33
C ALA A 5 20.68 3.80 -1.65
N VAL A 6 20.79 2.52 -1.28
CA VAL A 6 21.93 1.67 -1.70
C VAL A 6 21.96 1.45 -3.22
N GLU A 7 20.82 1.22 -3.88
CA GLU A 7 20.73 0.87 -5.32
C GLU A 7 20.80 2.09 -6.27
N LEU A 8 20.71 3.33 -5.75
CA LEU A 8 20.62 4.54 -6.57
C LEU A 8 21.98 5.12 -7.00
N ASP A 9 21.99 5.95 -8.05
CA ASP A 9 23.11 6.87 -8.35
C ASP A 9 23.12 8.09 -7.40
N GLY A 10 24.22 8.85 -7.36
CA GLY A 10 24.42 9.98 -6.44
C GLY A 10 23.29 11.02 -6.47
N ALA A 11 23.00 11.57 -7.64
CA ALA A 11 21.93 12.55 -7.82
C ALA A 11 20.53 11.97 -7.52
N SER A 12 20.31 10.68 -7.81
CA SER A 12 19.07 10.01 -7.43
C SER A 12 18.94 9.83 -5.90
N LYS A 13 20.04 9.64 -5.15
CA LYS A 13 20.04 9.65 -3.67
C LYS A 13 19.76 11.05 -3.12
N GLU A 14 20.35 12.08 -3.71
CA GLU A 14 20.15 13.48 -3.32
C GLU A 14 18.67 13.88 -3.43
N ILE A 15 18.02 13.57 -4.56
CA ILE A 15 16.57 13.77 -4.72
C ILE A 15 15.78 13.03 -3.63
N LEU A 16 16.10 11.76 -3.38
CA LEU A 16 15.39 10.94 -2.41
C LEU A 16 15.53 11.47 -0.97
N TRP A 17 16.73 11.91 -0.58
CA TRP A 17 17.01 12.47 0.75
C TRP A 17 16.43 13.87 0.92
N PHE A 18 16.54 14.74 -0.09
CA PHE A 18 15.93 16.06 -0.04
C PHE A 18 14.41 15.98 0.15
N LEU A 19 13.74 15.08 -0.59
CA LEU A 19 12.31 14.85 -0.44
C LEU A 19 11.94 14.15 0.89
N TYR A 20 12.87 13.43 1.52
CA TYR A 20 12.69 12.88 2.87
C TYR A 20 12.75 13.95 3.96
N GLU A 21 13.68 14.88 3.86
CA GLU A 21 13.83 15.98 4.82
C GLU A 21 12.76 17.08 4.63
N ASN A 22 12.36 17.36 3.39
CA ASN A 22 11.48 18.49 3.05
C ASN A 22 10.02 18.08 2.73
N ARG A 23 9.70 16.77 2.75
CA ARG A 23 8.41 16.14 2.36
C ARG A 23 8.04 16.28 0.88
N HIS A 24 8.31 17.43 0.27
CA HIS A 24 7.99 17.77 -1.12
C HIS A 24 9.00 18.75 -1.74
N ALA A 25 9.02 18.85 -3.07
CA ALA A 25 9.77 19.85 -3.81
C ALA A 25 9.20 20.09 -5.21
N GLY A 26 9.23 21.35 -5.66
CA GLY A 26 9.04 21.67 -7.08
C GLY A 26 10.22 21.15 -7.93
N ILE A 27 9.96 20.88 -9.21
CA ILE A 27 11.00 20.29 -10.08
C ILE A 27 12.21 21.21 -10.29
N ASP A 28 12.01 22.53 -10.34
CA ASP A 28 13.09 23.52 -10.39
C ASP A 28 14.03 23.42 -9.18
N THR A 29 13.52 23.07 -8.01
CA THR A 29 14.33 22.88 -6.79
C THR A 29 15.18 21.62 -6.90
N LEU A 30 14.60 20.51 -7.38
CA LEU A 30 15.32 19.25 -7.59
C LEU A 30 16.36 19.34 -8.72
N ALA A 31 16.09 20.13 -9.76
CA ALA A 31 17.05 20.41 -10.83
C ALA A 31 18.25 21.21 -10.34
N LYS A 32 18.02 22.24 -9.50
CA LYS A 32 19.10 23.01 -8.85
C LYS A 32 19.91 22.17 -7.87
N LEU A 33 19.24 21.32 -7.09
CA LEU A 33 19.87 20.40 -6.13
C LEU A 33 20.88 19.46 -6.80
N THR A 34 20.52 18.89 -7.94
CA THR A 34 21.30 17.85 -8.63
C THR A 34 22.17 18.39 -9.78
N GLU A 35 22.29 19.72 -9.89
CA GLU A 35 22.93 20.40 -11.02
C GLU A 35 22.45 19.91 -12.41
N ALA A 36 21.19 19.50 -12.50
CA ALA A 36 20.63 18.91 -13.72
C ALA A 36 20.52 19.95 -14.85
N PRO A 37 20.91 19.60 -16.10
CA PRO A 37 20.94 20.55 -17.20
C PRO A 37 19.53 20.96 -17.69
N ASN A 38 18.50 20.17 -17.36
CA ASN A 38 17.09 20.51 -17.57
C ASN A 38 16.17 19.65 -16.67
N HIS A 39 14.88 19.95 -16.68
CA HIS A 39 13.89 19.25 -15.85
C HIS A 39 13.62 17.78 -16.28
N MET A 40 13.84 17.42 -17.55
CA MET A 40 13.61 16.03 -18.01
C MET A 40 14.60 15.05 -17.38
N ASP A 41 15.86 15.44 -17.14
CA ASP A 41 16.82 14.59 -16.45
C ASP A 41 16.36 14.23 -15.03
N VAL A 42 15.77 15.18 -14.30
CA VAL A 42 15.15 14.95 -13.00
C VAL A 42 13.94 14.03 -13.12
N LEU A 43 13.07 14.24 -14.11
CA LEU A 43 11.92 13.36 -14.37
C LEU A 43 12.36 11.91 -14.66
N LEU A 44 13.40 11.72 -15.46
CA LEU A 44 13.93 10.40 -15.79
C LEU A 44 14.59 9.75 -14.56
N LYS A 45 15.33 10.49 -13.74
CA LYS A 45 15.83 9.98 -12.45
C LYS A 45 14.70 9.49 -11.55
N ILE A 46 13.62 10.27 -11.42
CA ILE A 46 12.47 9.89 -10.58
C ILE A 46 11.75 8.67 -11.16
N LYS A 47 11.40 8.68 -12.45
CA LYS A 47 10.55 7.66 -13.09
C LYS A 47 11.26 6.37 -13.47
N GLU A 48 12.52 6.44 -13.89
CA GLU A 48 13.27 5.30 -14.43
C GLU A 48 14.30 4.73 -13.44
N ILE A 49 14.62 5.44 -12.35
CA ILE A 49 15.62 5.02 -11.36
C ILE A 49 15.03 4.93 -9.95
N ILE A 50 14.55 6.04 -9.38
CA ILE A 50 14.09 6.08 -7.97
C ILE A 50 12.83 5.24 -7.75
N ASN A 51 11.79 5.45 -8.57
CA ASN A 51 10.54 4.71 -8.44
C ASN A 51 10.67 3.22 -8.75
N PRO A 52 11.36 2.77 -9.83
CA PRO A 52 11.58 1.35 -10.08
C PRO A 52 12.43 0.65 -9.01
N ALA A 53 13.42 1.34 -8.43
CA ALA A 53 14.18 0.82 -7.29
C ALA A 53 13.28 0.67 -6.05
N ALA A 54 12.39 1.63 -5.79
CA ALA A 54 11.38 1.52 -4.74
C ALA A 54 10.40 0.36 -5.02
N GLU A 55 9.85 0.24 -6.22
CA GLU A 55 8.94 -0.86 -6.60
C GLU A 55 9.58 -2.24 -6.39
N LYS A 56 10.87 -2.39 -6.73
CA LYS A 56 11.64 -3.61 -6.50
C LYS A 56 11.82 -3.97 -5.01
N ILE A 57 11.87 -2.98 -4.12
CA ILE A 57 12.24 -3.17 -2.69
C ILE A 57 11.04 -3.12 -1.74
N ILE A 58 10.11 -2.18 -1.96
CA ILE A 58 8.94 -1.94 -1.11
C ILE A 58 7.61 -2.20 -1.82
N GLY A 59 7.62 -2.47 -3.13
CA GLY A 59 6.42 -2.81 -3.90
C GLY A 59 5.60 -1.61 -4.36
N TYR A 60 6.13 -0.38 -4.38
CA TYR A 60 5.43 0.78 -4.94
C TYR A 60 6.41 1.92 -5.25
N PRO A 61 6.07 2.83 -6.17
CA PRO A 61 6.85 4.05 -6.41
C PRO A 61 6.86 4.91 -5.14
N ILE A 62 8.04 5.35 -4.71
CA ILE A 62 8.20 6.15 -3.48
C ILE A 62 8.01 7.65 -3.70
N LEU A 63 7.98 8.12 -4.95
CA LEU A 63 7.77 9.53 -5.32
C LEU A 63 6.54 9.70 -6.23
N SER A 64 5.62 10.61 -5.87
CA SER A 64 4.46 10.99 -6.68
C SER A 64 4.49 12.47 -7.03
N PHE A 65 3.90 12.83 -8.18
CA PHE A 65 3.68 14.22 -8.56
C PHE A 65 2.24 14.61 -8.24
N GLU A 66 2.05 15.72 -7.54
CA GLU A 66 0.72 16.24 -7.20
C GLU A 66 0.56 17.66 -7.76
N SER A 67 -0.54 17.92 -8.46
CA SER A 67 -0.87 19.26 -8.95
C SER A 67 -1.32 20.20 -7.83
N SER A 68 -1.96 19.68 -6.78
CA SER A 68 -2.34 20.39 -5.56
C SER A 68 -2.48 19.40 -4.40
N ARG A 69 -1.83 19.66 -3.27
CA ARG A 69 -1.94 18.85 -2.05
C ARG A 69 -1.61 19.69 -0.81
N ALA A 70 -2.43 19.55 0.23
CA ALA A 70 -2.15 20.16 1.52
C ALA A 70 -0.97 19.44 2.22
N ASP A 71 0.02 20.22 2.64
CA ASP A 71 1.06 19.75 3.55
C ASP A 71 0.43 19.49 4.94
N ARG A 72 0.65 18.29 5.48
CA ARG A 72 0.02 17.86 6.74
C ARG A 72 0.60 18.53 7.99
N GLU A 73 1.79 19.11 7.90
CA GLU A 73 2.50 19.72 9.02
C GLU A 73 2.24 21.24 9.08
N THR A 74 2.28 21.91 7.93
CA THR A 74 2.05 23.36 7.85
C THR A 74 0.61 23.76 7.54
N GLY A 75 -0.18 22.84 6.97
CA GLY A 75 -1.53 23.13 6.44
C GLY A 75 -1.55 23.89 5.11
N GLU A 76 -0.39 24.19 4.53
CA GLU A 76 -0.27 24.94 3.27
C GLU A 76 -0.70 24.09 2.06
N ASN A 77 -1.46 24.66 1.12
CA ASN A 77 -1.76 24.00 -0.14
C ASN A 77 -0.62 24.20 -1.14
N VAL A 78 0.20 23.17 -1.28
CA VAL A 78 1.36 23.13 -2.17
C VAL A 78 0.93 22.61 -3.54
N THR A 79 1.42 23.24 -4.61
CA THR A 79 1.05 22.91 -6.00
C THR A 79 2.24 22.42 -6.82
N PHE A 80 1.95 21.68 -7.90
CA PHE A 80 2.90 21.20 -8.92
C PHE A 80 4.24 20.66 -8.38
N SER A 81 4.18 19.85 -7.32
CA SER A 81 5.36 19.38 -6.59
C SER A 81 5.48 17.87 -6.61
N TRP A 82 6.72 17.39 -6.57
CA TRP A 82 7.03 16.00 -6.24
C TRP A 82 6.98 15.83 -4.73
N TRP A 83 6.34 14.76 -4.29
CA TRP A 83 6.23 14.36 -2.89
C TRP A 83 6.88 13.01 -2.71
N LEU A 84 7.30 12.69 -1.49
CA LEU A 84 7.22 11.29 -1.08
C LEU A 84 5.76 10.83 -1.23
N ALA A 85 5.56 9.74 -1.97
CA ALA A 85 4.27 9.12 -2.32
C ALA A 85 3.58 8.53 -1.09
N GLY A 86 3.20 9.44 -0.18
CA GLY A 86 3.16 9.15 1.24
C GLY A 86 4.56 8.95 1.83
N GLN A 87 4.64 9.14 3.15
CA GLN A 87 5.41 8.19 3.95
C GLN A 87 4.85 6.77 3.69
N PRO A 88 5.48 5.69 4.19
CA PRO A 88 4.74 4.48 4.53
C PRO A 88 3.79 4.73 5.73
N HIS A 89 2.87 5.69 5.58
CA HIS A 89 1.49 5.45 5.94
C HIS A 89 0.90 4.67 4.74
N ARG A 90 0.56 3.38 4.77
CA ARG A 90 0.51 2.39 5.87
C ARG A 90 0.09 2.96 7.26
N GLU A 91 -0.92 3.82 7.40
CA GLU A 91 -2.27 3.87 6.77
C GLU A 91 -2.39 3.71 5.24
N ARG A 92 -2.96 2.67 4.62
CA ARG A 92 -3.31 1.27 5.01
C ARG A 92 -2.99 0.91 6.47
N ARG A 93 -3.97 1.04 7.39
CA ARG A 93 -3.80 0.79 8.84
C ARG A 93 -3.23 -0.64 9.03
N GLU A 94 -2.98 -1.07 10.26
CA GLU A 94 -3.45 -2.44 10.51
C GLU A 94 -4.96 -2.35 10.30
N LEU A 95 -5.39 -2.67 9.07
CA LEU A 95 -6.80 -2.80 8.72
C LEU A 95 -7.22 -3.96 9.60
N LEU A 96 -7.80 -3.60 10.74
CA LEU A 96 -8.22 -4.52 11.76
C LEU A 96 -9.44 -5.19 11.15
N PRO A 97 -9.38 -6.50 10.86
CA PRO A 97 -10.56 -7.19 10.44
C PRO A 97 -11.53 -7.19 11.61
N ASP A 98 -12.72 -6.66 11.42
CA ASP A 98 -13.80 -6.89 12.36
C ASP A 98 -14.27 -8.33 12.13
N ILE A 99 -14.03 -9.19 13.12
CA ILE A 99 -14.38 -10.61 13.07
C ILE A 99 -15.61 -10.82 13.95
N PHE A 100 -16.73 -11.15 13.30
CA PHE A 100 -17.98 -11.51 13.95
C PHE A 100 -18.12 -13.04 13.99
N ASP A 101 -18.29 -13.58 15.19
CA ASP A 101 -18.63 -14.97 15.41
C ASP A 101 -20.17 -15.09 15.44
N GLU A 102 -20.76 -15.58 14.35
CA GLU A 102 -22.18 -15.96 14.25
C GLU A 102 -22.28 -17.49 14.43
N ASP A 103 -23.38 -18.04 14.96
CA ASP A 103 -23.50 -19.45 15.38
C ASP A 103 -22.72 -20.48 14.54
N ASP A 104 -23.09 -20.64 13.27
CA ASP A 104 -22.44 -21.55 12.30
C ASP A 104 -21.36 -20.89 11.41
N ASN A 105 -21.17 -19.57 11.49
CA ASN A 105 -20.40 -18.80 10.51
C ASN A 105 -19.45 -17.78 11.15
N LEU A 106 -18.28 -17.60 10.55
CA LEU A 106 -17.41 -16.47 10.84
C LEU A 106 -17.60 -15.42 9.73
N VAL A 107 -17.85 -14.17 10.09
CA VAL A 107 -17.91 -13.05 9.15
C VAL A 107 -16.72 -12.13 9.42
N VAL A 108 -15.95 -11.82 8.38
CA VAL A 108 -14.76 -10.98 8.44
C VAL A 108 -14.99 -9.76 7.57
N CYS A 109 -14.97 -8.57 8.16
CA CYS A 109 -15.15 -7.29 7.46
C CYS A 109 -13.84 -6.51 7.40
N LEU A 110 -13.52 -5.92 6.25
CA LEU A 110 -12.29 -5.17 6.04
C LEU A 110 -12.47 -3.97 5.09
N GLU A 111 -12.04 -2.78 5.50
CA GLU A 111 -11.96 -1.60 4.62
C GLU A 111 -10.79 -1.75 3.63
N LEU A 112 -11.07 -1.74 2.33
CA LEU A 112 -10.10 -1.84 1.24
C LEU A 112 -10.29 -0.67 0.27
N PHE A 113 -9.53 0.41 0.46
CA PHE A 113 -9.62 1.59 -0.41
C PHE A 113 -8.76 1.44 -1.67
N GLY A 114 -9.32 1.77 -2.83
CA GLY A 114 -8.59 1.84 -4.10
C GLY A 114 -8.29 0.50 -4.76
N ILE A 115 -8.94 -0.59 -4.31
CA ILE A 115 -8.90 -1.93 -4.89
C ILE A 115 -10.20 -2.17 -5.67
N THR A 116 -10.15 -2.84 -6.82
CA THR A 116 -11.36 -3.29 -7.55
C THR A 116 -11.70 -4.75 -7.25
N GLU A 117 -12.95 -5.15 -7.49
CA GLU A 117 -13.43 -6.51 -7.14
C GLU A 117 -12.70 -7.61 -7.94
N ASP A 118 -12.33 -7.32 -9.19
CA ASP A 118 -11.63 -8.24 -10.10
C ASP A 118 -10.16 -8.48 -9.73
N GLU A 119 -9.57 -7.61 -8.90
CA GLU A 119 -8.21 -7.76 -8.37
C GLU A 119 -8.15 -8.64 -7.11
N LEU A 120 -9.29 -8.86 -6.44
CA LEU A 120 -9.37 -9.59 -5.18
C LEU A 120 -9.21 -11.09 -5.35
N ARG A 121 -8.36 -11.69 -4.52
CA ARG A 121 -8.19 -13.14 -4.39
C ARG A 121 -8.23 -13.52 -2.92
N LEU A 122 -9.14 -14.43 -2.59
CA LEU A 122 -9.36 -14.91 -1.24
C LEU A 122 -9.01 -16.39 -1.15
N SER A 123 -8.30 -16.78 -0.10
CA SER A 123 -8.05 -18.19 0.20
C SER A 123 -8.00 -18.44 1.70
N VAL A 124 -8.35 -19.66 2.11
CA VAL A 124 -8.24 -20.09 3.51
C VAL A 124 -7.15 -21.14 3.61
N SER A 125 -6.17 -20.93 4.48
CA SER A 125 -5.11 -21.89 4.76
C SER A 125 -5.57 -22.90 5.83
N ASN A 126 -5.09 -24.14 5.72
CA ASN A 126 -5.33 -25.24 6.67
C ASN A 126 -5.02 -24.89 8.14
N ASN A 127 -4.23 -23.85 8.39
CA ASN A 127 -3.87 -23.35 9.73
C ASN A 127 -4.85 -22.28 10.26
N ASN A 128 -6.14 -22.33 9.88
CA ASN A 128 -7.17 -21.33 10.21
C ASN A 128 -6.73 -19.88 9.93
N LYS A 129 -6.20 -19.63 8.72
CA LYS A 129 -5.90 -18.26 8.26
C LYS A 129 -6.76 -17.91 7.05
N LEU A 130 -7.40 -16.75 7.07
CA LEU A 130 -7.87 -16.09 5.84
C LEU A 130 -6.71 -15.30 5.25
N ILE A 131 -6.47 -15.48 3.95
CA ILE A 131 -5.50 -14.75 3.15
C ILE A 131 -6.27 -13.91 2.13
N ILE A 132 -5.99 -12.61 2.13
CA ILE A 132 -6.58 -11.63 1.22
C ILE A 132 -5.43 -11.04 0.41
N ASP A 133 -5.42 -11.37 -0.88
CA ASP A 133 -4.53 -10.79 -1.88
C ASP A 133 -5.33 -9.82 -2.77
N ALA A 134 -4.74 -8.67 -3.12
CA ALA A 134 -5.33 -7.73 -4.07
C ALA A 134 -4.23 -6.98 -4.84
N ASP A 135 -4.38 -6.92 -6.17
CA ASP A 135 -3.31 -6.44 -7.06
C ASP A 135 -1.96 -7.16 -6.74
N LYS A 136 -0.82 -6.62 -7.16
CA LYS A 136 0.53 -7.08 -6.85
C LYS A 136 1.00 -6.62 -5.45
N TYR A 137 0.26 -5.72 -4.79
CA TYR A 137 0.77 -4.90 -3.68
C TYR A 137 -0.04 -4.99 -2.37
N PHE A 138 -1.15 -5.73 -2.35
CA PHE A 138 -1.89 -6.07 -1.13
C PHE A 138 -1.82 -7.57 -0.85
N HIS A 139 -1.31 -7.89 0.34
CA HIS A 139 -1.33 -9.22 0.93
C HIS A 139 -1.60 -9.04 2.42
N LYS A 140 -2.63 -9.72 2.96
CA LYS A 140 -3.02 -9.69 4.37
C LYS A 140 -3.38 -11.09 4.81
N GLU A 141 -2.67 -11.59 5.82
CA GLU A 141 -3.10 -12.76 6.58
C GLU A 141 -3.92 -12.34 7.81
N ILE A 142 -4.96 -13.11 8.13
CA ILE A 142 -5.82 -12.94 9.30
C ILE A 142 -5.97 -14.30 9.98
N TYR A 143 -5.58 -14.40 11.24
CA TYR A 143 -5.83 -15.59 12.06
C TYR A 143 -7.31 -15.63 12.47
N LEU A 144 -7.96 -16.77 12.25
CA LEU A 144 -9.38 -16.97 12.53
C LEU A 144 -9.53 -17.67 13.89
N PRO A 145 -10.50 -17.26 14.74
CA PRO A 145 -10.65 -17.82 16.08
C PRO A 145 -11.29 -19.23 16.10
N ALA A 146 -11.82 -19.68 14.97
CA ALA A 146 -12.51 -20.96 14.82
C ALA A 146 -11.98 -21.77 13.63
N GLY A 147 -12.17 -23.09 13.67
CA GLY A 147 -11.94 -23.98 12.53
C GLY A 147 -12.94 -23.70 11.41
N ILE A 148 -12.47 -23.46 10.19
CA ILE A 148 -13.30 -23.11 9.02
C ILE A 148 -13.29 -24.24 7.99
N ASN A 149 -14.46 -24.50 7.38
CA ASN A 149 -14.55 -25.32 6.18
C ASN A 149 -14.08 -24.50 4.96
N THR A 150 -12.91 -24.84 4.43
CA THR A 150 -12.25 -24.15 3.30
C THR A 150 -13.11 -24.03 2.04
N ASP A 151 -14.05 -24.95 1.86
CA ASP A 151 -14.83 -25.09 0.63
C ASP A 151 -16.08 -24.17 0.62
N THR A 152 -16.28 -23.40 1.69
CA THR A 152 -17.52 -22.62 1.96
C THR A 152 -17.32 -21.11 2.01
N ILE A 153 -16.22 -20.61 1.43
CA ILE A 153 -15.96 -19.17 1.37
C ILE A 153 -16.95 -18.47 0.42
N THR A 154 -17.58 -17.41 0.93
CA THR A 154 -18.39 -16.48 0.16
C THR A 154 -17.95 -15.06 0.48
N SER A 155 -18.00 -14.15 -0.49
CA SER A 155 -17.55 -12.77 -0.32
C SER A 155 -18.43 -11.78 -1.05
N ARG A 156 -18.46 -10.55 -0.54
CA ARG A 156 -19.10 -9.40 -1.16
C ARG A 156 -18.18 -8.20 -1.01
N TYR A 157 -17.99 -7.45 -2.09
CA TYR A 157 -17.29 -6.18 -2.05
C TYR A 157 -18.26 -5.04 -2.40
N ASN A 158 -18.38 -4.03 -1.54
CA ASN A 158 -19.26 -2.89 -1.78
C ASN A 158 -18.75 -1.64 -1.04
N ASN A 159 -18.75 -0.48 -1.69
CA ASN A 159 -18.34 0.80 -1.10
C ASN A 159 -16.97 0.76 -0.38
N ASN A 160 -15.98 0.07 -0.94
CA ASN A 160 -14.65 -0.16 -0.34
C ASN A 160 -14.66 -1.06 0.93
N ILE A 161 -15.74 -1.81 1.20
CA ILE A 161 -15.81 -2.78 2.29
C ILE A 161 -15.87 -4.18 1.67
N LEU A 162 -14.93 -5.03 2.07
CA LEU A 162 -14.94 -6.46 1.80
C LEU A 162 -15.56 -7.20 3.00
N GLU A 163 -16.64 -7.93 2.75
CA GLU A 163 -17.28 -8.86 3.68
C GLU A 163 -16.95 -10.28 3.21
N VAL A 164 -16.35 -11.11 4.07
CA VAL A 164 -16.04 -12.52 3.81
C VAL A 164 -16.77 -13.39 4.84
N LYS A 165 -17.65 -14.28 4.37
CA LYS A 165 -18.40 -15.21 5.21
C LYS A 165 -17.91 -16.64 5.00
N LEU A 166 -17.60 -17.30 6.12
CA LEU A 166 -16.91 -18.58 6.21
C LEU A 166 -17.71 -19.53 7.11
N LYS A 167 -18.07 -20.74 6.65
CA LYS A 167 -18.74 -21.70 7.54
C LYS A 167 -17.72 -22.32 8.52
N LYS A 168 -18.07 -22.41 9.80
CA LYS A 168 -17.29 -23.17 10.78
C LYS A 168 -17.30 -24.67 10.43
N MET A 169 -16.25 -25.38 10.83
CA MET A 169 -16.27 -26.84 10.83
C MET A 169 -17.26 -27.32 11.89
N ASP A 170 -18.23 -28.13 11.48
CA ASP A 170 -19.16 -28.76 12.42
C ASP A 170 -18.34 -29.65 13.38
N CYS A 171 -18.25 -29.26 14.65
CA CYS A 171 -17.67 -30.12 15.68
C CYS A 171 -18.64 -31.27 15.92
N LYS A 172 -18.51 -32.36 15.15
CA LYS A 172 -19.15 -33.63 15.48
C LYS A 172 -18.48 -34.16 16.74
N PRO A 173 -19.18 -34.23 17.90
CA PRO A 173 -18.65 -35.00 19.01
C PRO A 173 -18.59 -36.48 18.57
N ALA A 174 -17.42 -37.09 18.77
CA ALA A 174 -17.20 -38.52 18.62
C ALA A 174 -17.43 -39.23 19.96
#